data_AF-A0A7V5YH26-F1
#
_entry.id   AF-A0A7V5YH26-F1
#
_cell.length_a   1.000
_cell.length_b   1.000
_cell.length_c   1.000
_cell.angle_alpha   90.00
_cell.angle_beta   90.00
_cell.angle_gamma   90.00
#
_symmetry.space_group_name_H-M   'P 1'
#
loop_
_entity.id
_entity.type
_entity.pdbx_description
1 polymer ?
#
loop_
_entity_poly.entity_id
_entity_poly.type
_entity_poly.pdbx_seq_one_letter_code
_entity_poly.pdbx_strand_id
1 'polypeptide(L)'
;MKFSGLRALVVVTCAVALLSVLGLGYTVSSLETIASNELIPEISAAAGMALASSYAETMTAADLEEMAANGRTIGLRTAASGALAILYRAKTEDELMAILTGTSDPMVRAAAIVPVQQYLITKTSDAEDFVLTDYLKDL
;
A
#
# COMPACT_ATOMS: atom_id res chain seq x y z
N MET A 1 -13.67 42.03 -17.22
CA MET A 1 -12.71 41.70 -16.16
C MET A 1 -12.83 40.21 -15.80
N LYS A 2 -11.74 39.45 -15.97
CA LYS A 2 -11.24 38.36 -15.11
C LYS A 2 -12.28 37.46 -14.37
N PHE A 3 -12.92 36.51 -15.05
CA PHE A 3 -13.55 35.35 -14.37
C PHE A 3 -12.59 34.16 -14.19
N SER A 4 -11.44 34.16 -14.89
CA SER A 4 -10.38 33.16 -14.70
C SER A 4 -9.74 33.24 -13.31
N GLY A 5 -9.80 34.42 -12.67
CA GLY A 5 -9.23 34.65 -11.35
C GLY A 5 -9.99 33.93 -10.24
N LEU A 6 -11.33 33.87 -10.30
CA LEU A 6 -12.13 33.24 -9.24
C LEU A 6 -12.00 31.71 -9.28
N ARG A 7 -11.97 31.10 -10.48
CA ARG A 7 -11.76 29.65 -10.63
C ARG A 7 -10.33 29.25 -10.25
N ALA A 8 -9.33 30.04 -10.65
CA ALA A 8 -7.96 29.83 -10.21
C ALA A 8 -7.81 30.00 -8.70
N LEU A 9 -8.47 31.00 -8.10
CA LEU A 9 -8.49 31.20 -6.65
C LEU A 9 -9.12 30.01 -5.92
N VAL A 10 -10.26 29.48 -6.40
CA VAL A 10 -10.93 28.31 -5.80
C VAL A 10 -10.02 27.08 -5.86
N VAL A 11 -9.41 26.81 -7.02
CA VAL A 11 -8.48 25.67 -7.19
C VAL A 11 -7.25 25.84 -6.30
N VAL A 12 -6.69 27.05 -6.22
CA VAL A 12 -5.55 27.35 -5.33
C VAL A 12 -5.95 27.24 -3.87
N THR A 13 -7.15 27.67 -3.46
CA THR A 13 -7.61 27.50 -2.08
C THR A 13 -7.91 26.04 -1.74
N CYS A 14 -8.43 25.23 -2.68
CA CYS A 14 -8.57 23.79 -2.47
C CYS A 14 -7.21 23.09 -2.39
N ALA A 15 -6.26 23.48 -3.24
CA ALA A 15 -4.90 22.94 -3.20
C ALA A 15 -4.16 23.36 -1.92
N VAL A 16 -4.30 24.61 -1.49
CA VAL A 16 -3.71 25.11 -0.23
C VAL A 16 -4.43 24.51 0.98
N ALA A 17 -5.74 24.27 0.93
CA ALA A 17 -6.45 23.51 1.98
C ALA A 17 -5.95 22.05 2.04
N LEU A 18 -5.80 21.39 0.90
CA LEU A 18 -5.20 20.05 0.82
C LEU A 18 -3.76 20.04 1.35
N LEU A 19 -2.94 21.06 1.05
CA LEU A 19 -1.57 21.17 1.55
C LEU A 19 -1.46 21.62 3.01
N SER A 20 -2.35 22.48 3.51
CA SER A 20 -2.35 22.92 4.92
C SER A 20 -2.88 21.84 5.85
N VAL A 21 -3.67 20.92 5.32
CA VAL A 21 -4.04 19.66 5.97
C VAL A 21 -2.86 18.70 6.10
N LEU A 22 -1.87 18.73 5.19
CA LEU A 22 -0.61 17.98 5.35
C LEU A 22 0.32 18.56 6.44
N GLY A 23 0.02 19.77 6.94
CA GLY A 23 0.77 20.44 8.02
C GLY A 23 0.22 20.18 9.44
N LEU A 24 -0.95 19.55 9.56
CA LEU A 24 -1.44 19.02 10.83
C LEU A 24 -1.01 17.57 10.90
N GLY A 25 -0.09 17.25 11.81
CA GLY A 25 0.34 15.88 12.05
C GLY A 25 -0.88 15.01 12.37
N TYR A 26 -1.39 14.31 11.35
CA TYR A 26 -2.47 13.37 11.54
C TYR A 26 -2.01 12.29 12.51
N THR A 27 -2.74 12.13 13.60
CA THR A 27 -2.47 11.03 14.53
C THR A 27 -2.91 9.71 13.89
N VAL A 28 -2.30 8.60 14.33
CA VAL A 28 -2.73 7.24 13.93
C VAL A 28 -4.24 7.09 14.12
N SER A 29 -4.79 7.50 15.27
CA SER A 29 -6.23 7.45 15.56
C SER A 29 -7.09 8.28 14.59
N SER A 30 -6.60 9.44 14.15
CA SER A 30 -7.31 10.26 13.14
C SER A 30 -7.34 9.55 11.79
N LEU A 31 -6.22 8.96 11.38
CA LEU A 31 -6.14 8.19 10.13
C LEU A 31 -7.01 6.93 10.19
N GLU A 32 -7.04 6.22 11.32
CA GLU A 32 -7.91 5.05 11.54
C GLU A 32 -9.39 5.43 11.40
N THR A 33 -9.75 6.60 11.94
CA THR A 33 -11.10 7.14 11.83
C THR A 33 -11.48 7.41 10.37
N ILE A 34 -10.58 8.03 9.59
CA ILE A 34 -10.80 8.29 8.15
C ILE A 34 -10.84 6.96 7.39
N ALA A 35 -9.86 6.09 7.56
CA ALA A 35 -9.79 4.79 6.91
C ALA A 35 -11.07 3.97 7.15
N SER A 36 -11.65 4.04 8.36
CA SER A 36 -12.81 3.23 8.76
C SER A 36 -14.18 3.80 8.39
N ASN A 37 -14.29 5.11 8.17
CA ASN A 37 -15.60 5.79 8.08
C ASN A 37 -15.75 6.76 6.90
N GLU A 38 -14.67 7.06 6.18
CA GLU A 38 -14.73 7.94 5.02
C GLU A 38 -15.57 7.34 3.89
N LEU A 39 -16.44 8.17 3.30
CA LEU A 39 -17.37 7.78 2.25
C LEU A 39 -16.71 7.80 0.87
N ILE A 40 -15.69 8.63 0.68
CA ILE A 40 -14.91 8.70 -0.57
C ILE A 40 -13.83 7.61 -0.53
N PRO A 41 -13.94 6.52 -1.32
CA PRO A 41 -13.02 5.38 -1.24
C PRO A 41 -11.55 5.76 -1.39
N GLU A 42 -11.24 6.75 -2.22
CA GLU A 42 -9.89 7.22 -2.48
C GLU A 42 -9.27 7.92 -1.27
N ILE A 43 -10.06 8.67 -0.50
CA ILE A 43 -9.60 9.32 0.73
C ILE A 43 -9.42 8.26 1.83
N SER A 44 -10.34 7.30 1.94
CA SER A 44 -10.21 6.13 2.82
C SER A 44 -8.92 5.34 2.52
N ALA A 45 -8.66 5.05 1.24
CA ALA A 45 -7.45 4.37 0.80
C ALA A 45 -6.18 5.18 1.08
N ALA A 46 -6.21 6.50 0.86
CA ALA A 46 -5.08 7.38 1.17
C ALA A 46 -4.73 7.38 2.67
N ALA A 47 -5.74 7.44 3.55
CA ALA A 47 -5.53 7.28 4.98
C ALA A 47 -4.96 5.89 5.31
N GLY A 48 -5.45 4.85 4.65
CA GLY A 48 -4.92 3.50 4.77
C GLY A 48 -3.44 3.39 4.41
N MET A 49 -3.03 3.97 3.28
CA MET A 49 -1.62 4.01 2.88
C MET A 49 -0.75 4.71 3.92
N ALA A 50 -1.24 5.79 4.54
CA ALA A 50 -0.52 6.50 5.60
C ALA A 50 -0.41 5.71 6.92
N LEU A 51 -1.32 4.75 7.17
CA LEU A 51 -1.30 3.89 8.37
C LEU A 51 -0.34 2.69 8.27
N ALA A 52 0.06 2.30 7.06
CA ALA A 52 0.76 1.04 6.81
C ALA A 52 1.99 0.81 7.71
N SER A 53 2.86 1.82 7.88
CA SER A 53 4.04 1.69 8.75
C SER A 53 3.66 1.50 10.22
N SER A 54 2.70 2.27 10.73
CA SER A 54 2.22 2.13 12.11
C SER A 54 1.65 0.75 12.36
N TYR A 55 0.88 0.22 11.40
CA TYR A 55 0.29 -1.12 11.51
C TYR A 55 1.37 -2.21 11.45
N ALA A 56 2.38 -2.07 10.59
CA ALA A 56 3.49 -3.02 10.54
C ALA A 56 4.28 -3.08 11.86
N GLU A 57 4.37 -1.97 12.59
CA GLU A 57 5.05 -1.90 13.89
C GLU A 57 4.22 -2.44 15.06
N THR A 58 2.89 -2.43 14.95
CA THR A 58 1.98 -2.65 16.10
C THR A 58 1.09 -3.88 15.97
N MET A 59 0.94 -4.46 14.79
CA MET A 59 0.04 -5.59 14.52
C MET A 59 0.81 -6.84 14.06
N THR A 60 0.20 -8.01 14.25
CA THR A 60 0.77 -9.27 13.76
C THR A 60 0.44 -9.49 12.28
N ALA A 61 1.24 -10.31 11.59
CA ALA A 61 0.97 -10.66 10.19
C ALA A 61 -0.42 -11.32 10.02
N ALA A 62 -0.83 -12.19 10.94
CA ALA A 62 -2.12 -12.88 10.87
C ALA A 62 -3.31 -11.89 10.97
N ASP A 63 -3.24 -10.93 11.90
CA ASP A 63 -4.29 -9.91 12.03
C ASP A 63 -4.37 -9.02 10.78
N LEU A 64 -3.22 -8.72 10.19
CA LEU A 64 -3.14 -7.94 8.96
C LEU A 64 -3.64 -8.73 7.74
N GLU A 65 -3.40 -10.03 7.66
CA GLU A 65 -3.96 -10.90 6.61
C GLU A 65 -5.48 -10.94 6.70
N GLU A 66 -6.04 -11.12 7.90
CA GLU A 66 -7.48 -11.09 8.12
C GLU A 66 -8.07 -9.72 7.76
N MET A 67 -7.42 -8.62 8.19
CA MET A 67 -7.88 -7.27 7.89
C MET A 67 -7.75 -6.91 6.40
N ALA A 68 -6.72 -7.39 5.71
CA ALA A 68 -6.54 -7.19 4.28
C ALA A 68 -7.67 -7.88 3.48
N ALA A 69 -8.07 -9.08 3.88
CA ALA A 69 -9.15 -9.82 3.24
C ALA A 69 -10.55 -9.26 3.60
N ASN A 70 -10.79 -9.02 4.90
CA ASN A 70 -12.14 -8.81 5.43
C ASN A 70 -12.40 -7.39 5.96
N GLY A 71 -11.42 -6.49 5.87
CA GLY A 71 -11.57 -5.11 6.32
C GLY A 71 -12.79 -4.43 5.72
N ARG A 72 -13.61 -3.80 6.59
CA ARG A 72 -14.92 -3.24 6.20
C ARG A 72 -14.81 -2.21 5.08
N THR A 73 -13.75 -1.40 5.09
CA THR A 73 -13.50 -0.34 4.11
C THR A 73 -12.26 -0.64 3.28
N ILE A 74 -12.14 0.02 2.12
CA ILE A 74 -10.92 -0.08 1.33
C ILE A 74 -9.71 0.47 2.10
N GLY A 75 -9.86 1.54 2.88
CA GLY A 75 -8.78 2.09 3.70
C GLY A 75 -8.18 1.09 4.68
N LEU A 76 -9.00 0.32 5.39
CA LEU A 76 -8.50 -0.71 6.32
C LEU A 76 -7.78 -1.83 5.57
N ARG A 77 -8.33 -2.30 4.45
CA ARG A 77 -7.69 -3.31 3.61
C ARG A 77 -6.36 -2.82 3.03
N THR A 78 -6.30 -1.57 2.59
CA THR A 78 -5.09 -0.92 2.07
C THR A 78 -4.04 -0.72 3.17
N ALA A 79 -4.43 -0.31 4.38
CA ALA A 79 -3.52 -0.21 5.51
C ALA A 79 -2.87 -1.56 5.83
N ALA A 80 -3.70 -2.60 5.91
CA ALA A 80 -3.24 -3.94 6.24
C ALA A 80 -2.36 -4.55 5.14
N SER A 81 -2.76 -4.43 3.87
CA SER A 81 -1.96 -4.87 2.73
C SER A 81 -0.62 -4.13 2.64
N GLY A 82 -0.61 -2.81 2.88
CA GLY A 82 0.61 -2.01 2.94
C GLY A 82 1.54 -2.41 4.09
N ALA A 83 0.98 -2.70 5.26
CA ALA A 83 1.73 -3.19 6.40
C ALA A 83 2.34 -4.57 6.14
N LEU A 84 1.56 -5.49 5.55
CA LEU A 84 2.08 -6.79 5.10
C LEU A 84 3.21 -6.63 4.11
N ALA A 85 3.12 -5.69 3.16
CA ALA A 85 4.20 -5.45 2.20
C ALA A 85 5.51 -5.00 2.88
N ILE A 86 5.43 -4.31 4.03
CA ILE A 86 6.61 -3.96 4.84
C ILE A 86 7.16 -5.22 5.53
N LEU A 87 6.30 -6.00 6.18
CA LEU A 87 6.70 -7.22 6.90
C LEU A 87 7.29 -8.27 5.96
N TYR A 88 6.73 -8.41 4.76
CA TYR A 88 7.14 -9.38 3.76
C TYR A 88 8.53 -9.09 3.16
N ARG A 89 9.11 -7.91 3.38
CA ARG A 89 10.51 -7.64 2.97
C ARG A 89 11.52 -8.55 3.66
N ALA A 90 11.16 -9.13 4.81
CA ALA A 90 12.01 -10.07 5.54
C ALA A 90 11.82 -11.53 5.09
N LYS A 91 10.86 -11.82 4.20
CA LYS A 91 10.59 -13.18 3.72
C LYS A 91 11.57 -13.61 2.64
N THR A 92 11.74 -14.92 2.52
CA THR A 92 12.51 -15.56 1.45
C THR A 92 11.78 -15.51 0.10
N GLU A 93 12.51 -15.77 -0.99
CA GLU A 93 11.94 -15.93 -2.33
C GLU A 93 10.78 -16.92 -2.35
N ASP A 94 10.99 -18.13 -1.84
CA ASP A 94 10.01 -19.21 -1.85
C ASP A 94 8.74 -18.82 -1.09
N GLU A 95 8.88 -18.17 0.06
CA GLU A 95 7.74 -17.66 0.83
C GLU A 95 6.97 -16.58 0.07
N LEU A 96 7.68 -15.64 -0.55
CA LEU A 96 7.07 -14.56 -1.32
C LEU A 96 6.32 -15.08 -2.55
N MET A 97 6.92 -16.04 -3.27
CA MET A 97 6.28 -16.67 -4.42
C MET A 97 5.07 -17.50 -4.01
N ALA A 98 5.16 -18.27 -2.91
CA ALA A 98 4.02 -19.01 -2.37
C ALA A 98 2.84 -18.10 -2.02
N ILE A 99 3.10 -16.90 -1.49
CA ILE A 99 2.05 -15.90 -1.25
C ILE A 99 1.53 -15.36 -2.58
N LEU A 100 2.41 -14.97 -3.51
CA LEU A 100 2.03 -14.33 -4.77
C LEU A 100 1.21 -15.24 -5.69
N THR A 101 1.55 -16.53 -5.79
CA THR A 101 0.91 -17.50 -6.68
C THR A 101 -0.14 -18.38 -5.99
N GLY A 102 -0.19 -18.31 -4.65
CA GLY A 102 -1.14 -19.07 -3.84
C GLY A 102 -2.59 -18.60 -3.92
N THR A 103 -3.42 -19.17 -3.04
CA THR A 103 -4.88 -18.94 -2.99
C THR A 103 -5.31 -17.89 -1.98
N SER A 104 -4.37 -17.17 -1.37
CA SER A 104 -4.66 -16.07 -0.43
C SER A 104 -5.53 -14.99 -1.10
N ASP A 105 -6.22 -14.21 -0.27
CA ASP A 105 -7.03 -13.09 -0.74
C ASP A 105 -6.21 -12.15 -1.65
N PRO A 106 -6.79 -11.61 -2.74
CA PRO A 106 -6.07 -10.71 -3.65
C PRO A 106 -5.35 -9.55 -2.97
N MET A 107 -5.87 -8.98 -1.87
CA MET A 107 -5.20 -7.91 -1.13
C MET A 107 -3.97 -8.40 -0.36
N VAL A 108 -3.99 -9.65 0.13
CA VAL A 108 -2.83 -10.29 0.76
C VAL A 108 -1.77 -10.62 -0.31
N ARG A 109 -2.19 -11.14 -1.46
CA ARG A 109 -1.30 -11.42 -2.59
C ARG A 109 -0.63 -10.14 -3.12
N ALA A 110 -1.39 -9.04 -3.21
CA ALA A 110 -0.88 -7.75 -3.65
C ALA A 110 0.26 -7.22 -2.77
N ALA A 111 0.24 -7.53 -1.48
CA ALA A 111 1.30 -7.14 -0.55
C ALA A 111 2.67 -7.76 -0.90
N ALA A 112 2.70 -8.93 -1.56
CA ALA A 112 3.94 -9.59 -1.97
C ALA A 112 4.57 -8.97 -3.23
N ILE A 113 3.85 -8.15 -4.01
CA ILE A 113 4.33 -7.64 -5.30
C ILE A 113 5.62 -6.82 -5.14
N VAL A 114 5.62 -5.83 -4.24
CA VAL A 114 6.79 -4.94 -4.07
C VAL A 114 7.99 -5.71 -3.50
N PRO A 115 7.86 -6.53 -2.44
CA PRO A 115 8.94 -7.41 -1.98
C PRO A 115 9.50 -8.31 -3.09
N VAL A 116 8.64 -8.94 -3.90
CA VAL A 116 9.09 -9.77 -5.04
C VAL A 116 9.85 -8.92 -6.05
N GLN A 117 9.36 -7.73 -6.42
CA GLN A 117 10.08 -6.84 -7.33
C GLN A 117 11.46 -6.45 -6.79
N GLN A 118 11.55 -6.12 -5.50
CA GLN A 118 12.82 -5.82 -4.85
C GLN A 118 13.79 -7.01 -4.93
N TYR A 119 13.29 -8.22 -4.70
CA TYR A 119 14.06 -9.44 -4.84
C TYR A 119 14.57 -9.65 -6.27
N LEU A 120 13.67 -9.55 -7.26
CA LEU A 120 13.99 -9.74 -8.68
C LEU A 120 15.05 -8.75 -9.19
N ILE A 121 15.07 -7.51 -8.68
CA ILE A 121 16.09 -6.51 -9.03
C ILE A 121 17.48 -6.92 -8.51
N THR A 122 17.55 -7.68 -7.41
CA THR A 122 18.81 -8.17 -6.84
C THR A 122 19.29 -9.49 -7.43
N LYS A 123 18.46 -10.19 -8.20
CA LYS A 123 18.83 -11.46 -8.83
C LYS A 123 19.86 -11.24 -9.92
N THR A 124 21.05 -11.77 -9.68
CA THR A 124 22.13 -11.92 -10.66
C THR A 124 22.50 -13.39 -10.77
N SER A 125 23.06 -13.80 -11.91
CA SER A 125 23.55 -15.15 -12.15
C SER A 125 24.88 -15.08 -12.87
N ASP A 126 25.79 -15.99 -12.52
CA ASP A 126 27.08 -16.16 -13.20
C ASP A 126 26.95 -16.95 -14.52
N ALA A 127 25.75 -17.43 -14.84
CA ALA A 127 25.46 -18.07 -16.12
C ALA A 127 25.50 -17.02 -17.24
N GLU A 128 26.32 -17.28 -18.28
CA GLU A 128 26.51 -16.39 -19.43
C GLU A 128 25.20 -16.00 -20.13
N ASP A 129 24.19 -16.86 -20.07
CA ASP A 129 22.88 -16.69 -20.74
C ASP A 129 21.72 -16.42 -19.77
N PHE A 130 21.97 -15.92 -18.56
CA PHE A 130 20.86 -15.63 -17.64
C PHE A 130 19.96 -14.52 -18.20
N VAL A 131 18.69 -14.88 -18.46
CA VAL A 131 17.64 -13.95 -18.80
C VAL A 131 16.56 -14.01 -17.74
N LEU A 132 16.30 -12.88 -17.07
CA LEU A 132 15.28 -12.77 -16.03
C LEU A 132 13.91 -13.29 -16.51
N THR A 133 13.57 -13.07 -17.78
CA THR A 133 12.31 -13.53 -18.35
C THR A 133 12.18 -15.05 -18.39
N ASP A 134 13.27 -15.80 -18.49
CA ASP A 134 13.23 -17.27 -18.46
C ASP A 134 12.97 -17.77 -17.05
N TYR A 135 13.64 -17.17 -16.06
CA TYR A 135 13.36 -17.42 -14.65
C TYR A 135 11.89 -17.09 -14.27
N LEU A 136 11.31 -16.03 -14.86
CA LEU A 136 9.91 -15.69 -14.65
C LEU A 136 8.90 -16.62 -15.34
N LYS A 137 9.31 -17.44 -16.32
CA LYS A 137 8.39 -18.40 -16.98
C LYS A 137 8.03 -19.59 -16.10
N ASP A 138 8.88 -19.89 -15.13
CA ASP A 138 8.75 -21.05 -14.24
C ASP A 138 8.05 -20.69 -12.92
N LEU A 139 7.65 -19.42 -12.75
CA LEU A 139 6.84 -18.89 -11.64
C LEU A 139 5.35 -18.86 -11.97
#